data_AF-A0A0J1H5G5-F1
#
_entry.id   AF-A0A0J1H5G5-F1
#
_cell.length_a   1.000
_cell.length_b   1.000
_cell.length_c   1.000
_cell.angle_alpha   90.00
_cell.angle_beta   90.00
_cell.angle_gamma   90.00
#
_symmetry.space_group_name_H-M   'P 1'
#
loop_
_entity.id
_entity.type
_entity.pdbx_description
1 polymer ?
#
loop_
_entity_poly.entity_id
_entity_poly.type
_entity_poly.pdbx_seq_one_letter_code
_entity_poly.pdbx_strand_id
1 'polypeptide(L)'
;MGILAIDKKSELEMKTLQQVLEDSGLAELPLTEKSNDYIAQFITQREDFFQRVCREKADKYPYGLSLGLMTQMIHAALENYQVTHAKTAELRTLITDHIGDVHAAKFTTMNDIEIQTLATVWLMVQGANGIDFSYANEQAEMLCSVLDKQSPTIGDNPIRSQLMQAYYIGVEHLRPEYQPTSLLASLSNKVKALFNT
;
A
#
# COMPACT_ATOMS: atom_id res chain seq x y z
N MET A 1 -18.24 47.41 2.85
CA MET A 1 -18.83 46.10 2.53
C MET A 1 -17.69 45.14 2.31
N GLY A 2 -17.39 44.30 3.30
CA GLY A 2 -16.35 43.29 3.23
C GLY A 2 -16.88 42.06 2.49
N ILE A 3 -16.22 41.70 1.40
CA ILE A 3 -16.44 40.40 0.76
C ILE A 3 -15.64 39.40 1.59
N LEU A 4 -16.36 38.51 2.28
CA LEU A 4 -15.80 37.34 2.93
C LEU A 4 -15.04 36.53 1.88
N ALA A 5 -13.73 36.59 1.93
CA ALA A 5 -12.89 35.49 1.47
C ALA A 5 -13.29 34.30 2.35
N ILE A 6 -14.11 33.41 1.80
CA ILE A 6 -14.34 32.10 2.41
C ILE A 6 -12.99 31.41 2.36
N ASP A 7 -12.33 31.40 3.51
CA ASP A 7 -11.08 30.72 3.75
C ASP A 7 -11.33 29.22 3.50
N LYS A 8 -10.99 28.75 2.29
CA LYS A 8 -11.03 27.33 1.89
C LYS A 8 -10.15 26.42 2.77
N LYS A 9 -9.52 26.97 3.80
CA LYS A 9 -8.70 26.29 4.80
C LYS A 9 -9.52 25.66 5.93
N SER A 10 -10.85 25.85 5.98
CA SER A 10 -11.70 25.39 7.09
C SER A 10 -12.34 24.00 6.94
N GLU A 11 -11.89 23.14 6.01
CA GLU A 11 -12.48 21.82 5.78
C GLU A 11 -11.47 20.65 5.71
N LEU A 12 -10.23 20.86 6.17
CA LEU A 12 -9.38 19.72 6.54
C LEU A 12 -9.82 19.20 7.92
N GLU A 13 -10.99 18.56 7.98
CA GLU A 13 -11.24 17.63 9.08
C GLU A 13 -10.11 16.59 9.07
N MET A 14 -9.46 16.44 10.22
CA MET A 14 -8.34 15.53 10.39
C MET A 14 -8.86 14.10 10.32
N LYS A 15 -8.87 13.54 9.10
CA LYS A 15 -9.32 12.17 8.85
C LYS A 15 -8.44 11.15 9.57
N THR A 16 -9.04 10.05 10.01
CA THR A 16 -8.30 8.89 10.52
C THR A 16 -7.58 8.16 9.39
N LEU A 17 -6.57 7.35 9.72
CA LEU A 17 -5.90 6.52 8.72
C LEU A 17 -6.93 5.59 8.07
N GLN A 18 -7.85 5.03 8.87
CA GLN A 18 -8.96 4.21 8.38
C GLN A 18 -9.79 4.96 7.34
N GLN A 19 -10.28 6.16 7.66
CA GLN A 19 -11.11 6.95 6.75
C GLN A 19 -10.36 7.28 5.45
N VAL A 20 -9.07 7.65 5.54
CA VAL A 20 -8.26 7.96 4.36
C VAL A 20 -8.10 6.73 3.46
N LEU A 21 -7.91 5.54 4.03
CA LEU A 21 -7.78 4.30 3.25
C LEU A 21 -9.12 3.82 2.69
N GLU A 22 -10.21 3.94 3.45
CA GLU A 22 -11.58 3.66 2.99
C GLU A 22 -11.94 4.57 1.81
N ASP A 23 -11.70 5.87 1.92
CA ASP A 23 -11.89 6.84 0.83
C ASP A 23 -10.98 6.59 -0.38
N SER A 24 -9.92 5.79 -0.21
CA SER A 24 -9.01 5.38 -1.29
C SER A 24 -9.41 4.03 -1.92
N GLY A 25 -10.47 3.37 -1.45
CA GLY A 25 -10.99 2.11 -1.98
C GLY A 25 -10.69 0.86 -1.15
N LEU A 26 -10.26 0.97 0.11
CA LEU A 26 -9.86 -0.19 0.95
C LEU A 26 -10.96 -1.26 1.04
N ALA A 27 -12.23 -0.84 1.13
CA ALA A 27 -13.38 -1.75 1.25
C ALA A 27 -13.65 -2.58 -0.01
N GLU A 28 -13.11 -2.17 -1.17
CA GLU A 28 -13.29 -2.84 -2.46
C GLU A 28 -12.15 -3.80 -2.79
N LEU A 29 -11.08 -3.80 -2.00
CA LEU A 29 -9.97 -4.71 -2.23
C LEU A 29 -10.39 -6.17 -2.00
N PRO A 30 -10.02 -7.10 -2.90
CA PRO A 30 -10.34 -8.53 -2.77
C PRO A 30 -9.43 -9.23 -1.75
N LEU A 31 -9.44 -8.77 -0.50
CA LEU A 31 -8.61 -9.28 0.59
C LEU A 31 -9.21 -10.56 1.21
N THR A 32 -8.33 -11.50 1.56
CA THR A 32 -8.72 -12.67 2.37
C THR A 32 -8.99 -12.25 3.81
N GLU A 33 -9.67 -13.10 4.59
CA GLU A 33 -9.93 -12.86 6.02
C GLU A 33 -8.63 -12.53 6.79
N LYS A 34 -7.55 -13.31 6.59
CA LYS A 34 -6.24 -13.04 7.20
C LYS A 34 -5.65 -11.69 6.80
N SER A 35 -5.86 -11.27 5.55
CA SER A 35 -5.37 -9.98 5.06
C SER A 35 -6.19 -8.83 5.66
N ASN A 36 -7.50 -9.03 5.84
CA ASN A 36 -8.38 -8.08 6.52
C ASN A 36 -8.02 -7.92 8.01
N ASP A 37 -7.79 -9.02 8.72
CA ASP A 37 -7.34 -8.97 10.12
C ASP A 37 -6.03 -8.22 10.25
N TYR A 38 -5.09 -8.53 9.35
CA TYR A 38 -3.79 -7.89 9.34
C TYR A 38 -3.88 -6.39 9.07
N ILE A 39 -4.65 -5.95 8.05
CA ILE A 39 -4.76 -4.52 7.74
C ILE A 39 -5.48 -3.75 8.84
N ALA A 40 -6.50 -4.35 9.48
CA ALA A 40 -7.18 -3.73 10.62
C ALA A 40 -6.22 -3.52 11.80
N GLN A 41 -5.37 -4.50 12.11
CA GLN A 41 -4.33 -4.38 13.12
C GLN A 41 -3.29 -3.34 12.74
N PHE A 42 -2.83 -3.33 11.49
CA PHE A 42 -1.89 -2.35 10.97
C PHE A 42 -2.43 -0.91 11.13
N ILE A 43 -3.67 -0.67 10.72
CA ILE A 43 -4.32 0.65 10.83
C ILE A 43 -4.35 1.08 12.29
N THR A 44 -4.81 0.20 13.18
CA THR A 44 -4.87 0.46 14.62
C THR A 44 -3.49 0.81 15.19
N GLN A 45 -2.44 0.09 14.80
CA GLN A 45 -1.07 0.31 15.27
C GLN A 45 -0.43 1.60 14.73
N ARG A 46 -0.91 2.11 13.59
CA ARG A 46 -0.33 3.27 12.90
C ARG A 46 -1.15 4.54 13.05
N GLU A 47 -2.37 4.46 13.56
CA GLU A 47 -3.28 5.60 13.73
C GLU A 47 -2.62 6.76 14.50
N ASP A 48 -2.08 6.51 15.70
CA ASP A 48 -1.46 7.56 16.52
C ASP A 48 -0.29 8.24 15.82
N PHE A 49 0.52 7.46 15.10
CA PHE A 49 1.63 7.98 14.30
C PHE A 49 1.12 8.85 13.16
N PHE A 50 0.14 8.36 12.40
CA PHE A 50 -0.46 9.06 11.28
C PHE A 50 -1.09 10.39 11.73
N GLN A 51 -1.85 10.37 12.82
CA GLN A 51 -2.47 11.54 13.43
C GLN A 51 -1.44 12.58 13.87
N ARG A 52 -0.34 12.13 14.49
CA ARG A 52 0.75 13.03 14.88
C ARG A 52 1.37 13.70 13.64
N VAL A 53 1.66 12.93 12.59
CA VAL A 53 2.24 13.47 11.35
C VAL A 53 1.29 14.44 10.66
N CYS A 54 -0.02 14.18 10.66
CA CYS A 54 -1.03 15.10 10.13
C CYS A 54 -1.05 16.43 10.89
N ARG A 55 -0.92 16.40 12.22
CA ARG A 55 -0.81 17.62 13.04
C ARG A 55 0.49 18.40 12.79
N GLU A 56 1.61 17.69 12.70
CA GLU A 56 2.93 18.30 12.47
C GLU A 56 3.08 18.88 11.06
N LYS A 57 2.37 18.30 10.07
CA LYS A 57 2.38 18.70 8.67
C LYS A 57 0.98 19.14 8.21
N ALA A 58 0.38 20.05 8.97
CA ALA A 58 -0.97 20.56 8.71
C ALA A 58 -1.13 21.29 7.36
N ASP A 59 -0.01 21.63 6.71
CA ASP A 59 0.05 22.16 5.34
C ASP A 59 -0.05 21.07 4.25
N LYS A 60 0.11 19.80 4.62
CA LYS A 60 0.05 18.66 3.70
C LYS A 60 -1.28 17.93 3.78
N TYR A 61 -1.70 17.42 2.63
CA TYR A 61 -2.94 16.69 2.51
C TYR A 61 -2.83 15.29 3.14
N PRO A 62 -3.79 14.85 4.00
CA PRO A 62 -3.74 13.57 4.72
C PRO A 62 -3.49 12.34 3.85
N TYR A 63 -3.95 12.35 2.61
CA TYR A 63 -3.76 11.24 1.67
C TYR A 63 -2.35 11.21 1.06
N GLY A 64 -1.72 12.37 0.88
CA GLY A 64 -0.29 12.42 0.55
C GLY A 64 0.56 11.93 1.72
N LEU A 65 0.11 12.17 2.95
CA LEU A 65 0.74 11.61 4.15
C LEU A 65 0.51 10.10 4.28
N SER A 66 -0.66 9.58 3.90
CA SER A 66 -0.92 8.14 3.90
C SER A 66 -0.09 7.42 2.82
N LEU A 67 0.07 8.02 1.64
CA LEU A 67 1.01 7.53 0.63
C LEU A 67 2.45 7.47 1.17
N GLY A 68 2.90 8.52 1.86
CA GLY A 68 4.21 8.56 2.50
C GLY A 68 4.37 7.46 3.55
N LEU A 69 3.38 7.28 4.41
CA LEU A 69 3.35 6.21 5.42
C LEU A 69 3.41 4.83 4.76
N MET A 70 2.55 4.55 3.78
CA MET A 70 2.50 3.26 3.09
C MET A 70 3.82 2.95 2.37
N THR A 71 4.41 3.96 1.72
CA THR A 71 5.72 3.84 1.05
C THR A 71 6.82 3.51 2.04
N GLN A 72 6.86 4.16 3.19
CA GLN A 72 7.83 3.85 4.25
C GLN A 72 7.63 2.42 4.77
N MET A 73 6.37 2.01 5.00
CA MET A 73 6.06 0.72 5.58
C MET A 73 6.37 -0.45 4.64
N ILE A 74 6.09 -0.33 3.34
CA ILE A 74 6.42 -1.39 2.38
C ILE A 74 7.94 -1.53 2.20
N HIS A 75 8.70 -0.43 2.11
CA HIS A 75 10.16 -0.51 2.00
C HIS A 75 10.78 -1.15 3.24
N ALA A 76 10.36 -0.75 4.45
CA ALA A 76 10.82 -1.37 5.68
C ALA A 76 10.45 -2.86 5.76
N ALA A 77 9.26 -3.25 5.28
CA ALA A 77 8.85 -4.64 5.22
C ALA A 77 9.71 -5.45 4.24
N LEU A 78 10.01 -4.91 3.06
CA LEU A 78 10.86 -5.56 2.06
C LEU A 78 12.31 -5.69 2.51
N GLU A 79 12.88 -4.65 3.12
CA GLU A 79 14.22 -4.70 3.71
C GLU A 79 14.31 -5.80 4.77
N ASN A 80 13.34 -5.85 5.69
CA ASN A 80 13.27 -6.89 6.71
C ASN A 80 13.07 -8.27 6.10
N TYR A 81 12.24 -8.38 5.07
CA TYR A 81 11.99 -9.63 4.38
C TYR A 81 13.26 -10.17 3.72
N GLN A 82 13.99 -9.33 2.97
CA GLN A 82 15.23 -9.71 2.31
C GLN A 82 16.33 -10.09 3.31
N VAL A 83 16.50 -9.30 4.37
CA VAL A 83 17.46 -9.59 5.46
C VAL A 83 17.09 -10.90 6.15
N THR A 84 15.81 -11.14 6.41
CA THR A 84 15.37 -12.35 7.08
C THR A 84 15.48 -13.55 6.16
N HIS A 85 15.10 -13.46 4.89
CA HIS A 85 15.17 -14.57 3.90
C HIS A 85 16.60 -15.00 3.57
N ALA A 86 17.50 -14.03 3.38
CA ALA A 86 18.94 -14.29 3.24
C ALA A 86 19.49 -15.00 4.49
N LYS A 87 19.02 -14.59 5.68
CA LYS A 87 19.34 -15.28 6.93
C LYS A 87 18.65 -16.63 7.02
N THR A 88 17.39 -16.84 6.65
CA THR A 88 16.69 -18.12 6.85
C THR A 88 17.32 -19.25 6.05
N ALA A 89 18.00 -18.98 4.93
CA ALA A 89 18.74 -20.00 4.17
C ALA A 89 20.03 -20.46 4.90
N GLU A 90 20.82 -19.54 5.45
CA GLU A 90 22.02 -19.85 6.25
C GLU A 90 21.68 -20.34 7.67
N LEU A 91 20.67 -19.73 8.29
CA LEU A 91 20.24 -19.93 9.66
C LEU A 91 19.45 -21.22 9.83
N ARG A 92 18.74 -21.75 8.80
CA ARG A 92 18.19 -23.13 8.84
C ARG A 92 19.29 -24.18 8.98
N THR A 93 20.48 -23.89 8.46
CA THR A 93 21.63 -24.81 8.49
C THR A 93 22.38 -24.69 9.83
N LEU A 94 22.38 -23.49 10.45
CA LEU A 94 23.10 -23.21 11.70
C LEU A 94 22.25 -23.35 12.99
N ILE A 95 20.93 -23.14 12.94
CA ILE A 95 20.03 -23.28 14.11
C ILE A 95 19.79 -24.76 14.45
N THR A 96 19.87 -25.69 13.50
CA THR A 96 19.87 -27.13 13.82
C THR A 96 21.03 -27.50 14.73
N ASP A 97 22.14 -26.75 14.68
CA ASP A 97 23.35 -27.16 15.36
C ASP A 97 23.65 -26.43 16.68
N HIS A 98 23.29 -25.15 16.90
CA HIS A 98 23.98 -24.41 17.98
C HIS A 98 23.20 -23.67 19.09
N ILE A 99 22.44 -22.58 18.93
CA ILE A 99 22.18 -21.68 20.10
C ILE A 99 20.83 -20.94 20.04
N GLY A 100 20.08 -20.90 21.16
CA GLY A 100 18.70 -20.38 21.31
C GLY A 100 18.48 -18.86 21.48
N ASP A 101 17.21 -18.50 21.76
CA ASP A 101 16.38 -17.43 21.16
C ASP A 101 16.49 -15.96 21.68
N VAL A 102 17.56 -15.52 22.33
CA VAL A 102 17.44 -14.36 23.24
C VAL A 102 17.47 -12.95 22.58
N HIS A 103 17.63 -12.82 21.26
CA HIS A 103 17.52 -11.52 20.55
C HIS A 103 16.49 -11.45 19.40
N ALA A 104 15.68 -12.50 19.20
CA ALA A 104 14.69 -12.56 18.12
C ALA A 104 13.37 -11.81 18.43
N ALA A 105 13.09 -11.52 19.70
CA ALA A 105 11.77 -11.06 20.16
C ALA A 105 11.39 -9.60 19.83
N LYS A 106 12.22 -8.83 19.12
CA LYS A 106 11.89 -7.49 18.59
C LYS A 106 11.63 -7.47 17.08
N PHE A 107 11.76 -8.60 16.42
CA PHE A 107 11.53 -8.74 14.98
C PHE A 107 10.31 -9.64 14.77
N THR A 108 9.15 -9.03 14.51
CA THR A 108 8.02 -9.77 13.93
C THR A 108 8.35 -9.99 12.46
N THR A 109 8.78 -11.20 12.11
CA THR A 109 8.99 -11.59 10.71
C THR A 109 7.66 -11.50 9.99
N MET A 110 7.52 -10.54 9.07
CA MET A 110 6.35 -10.50 8.21
C MET A 110 6.37 -11.69 7.26
N ASN A 111 5.27 -12.45 7.22
CA ASN A 111 5.09 -13.54 6.27
C ASN A 111 4.63 -13.01 4.89
N ASP A 112 4.65 -13.88 3.89
CA ASP A 112 4.30 -13.53 2.51
C ASP A 112 2.91 -12.87 2.38
N ILE A 113 1.93 -13.26 3.21
CA ILE A 113 0.57 -12.69 3.22
C ILE A 113 0.60 -11.23 3.70
N GLU A 114 1.39 -10.92 4.72
CA GLU A 114 1.46 -9.58 5.31
C GLU A 114 2.11 -8.59 4.33
N ILE A 115 3.17 -9.01 3.63
CA ILE A 115 3.84 -8.19 2.61
C ILE A 115 2.92 -7.99 1.41
N GLN A 116 2.28 -9.05 0.92
CA GLN A 116 1.33 -8.96 -0.18
C GLN A 116 0.15 -8.05 0.18
N THR A 117 -0.32 -8.09 1.43
CA THR A 117 -1.38 -7.20 1.92
C THR A 117 -0.92 -5.75 1.93
N LEU A 118 0.27 -5.44 2.48
CA LEU A 118 0.81 -4.07 2.44
C LEU A 118 0.98 -3.56 1.01
N ALA A 119 1.53 -4.40 0.13
CA ALA A 119 1.76 -4.07 -1.27
C ALA A 119 0.44 -3.74 -1.98
N THR A 120 -0.59 -4.56 -1.78
CA THR A 120 -1.94 -4.34 -2.33
C THR A 120 -2.50 -2.99 -1.90
N VAL A 121 -2.48 -2.68 -0.60
CA VAL A 121 -3.00 -1.39 -0.08
C VAL A 121 -2.14 -0.22 -0.54
N TRP A 122 -0.81 -0.38 -0.65
CA TRP A 122 0.07 0.67 -1.14
C TRP A 122 -0.18 1.02 -2.60
N LEU A 123 -0.37 0.02 -3.47
CA LEU A 123 -0.68 0.25 -4.89
C LEU A 123 -2.05 0.93 -5.06
N MET A 124 -3.04 0.55 -4.25
CA MET A 124 -4.31 1.27 -4.18
C MET A 124 -4.13 2.74 -3.80
N VAL A 125 -3.37 3.02 -2.74
CA VAL A 125 -3.10 4.39 -2.31
C VAL A 125 -2.33 5.18 -3.38
N GLN A 126 -1.44 4.54 -4.15
CA GLN A 126 -0.80 5.17 -5.31
C GLN A 126 -1.83 5.59 -6.36
N GLY A 127 -2.78 4.70 -6.71
CA GLY A 127 -3.87 5.00 -7.63
C GLY A 127 -4.72 6.18 -7.17
N ALA A 128 -5.12 6.20 -5.90
CA ALA A 128 -5.96 7.26 -5.32
C ALA A 128 -5.26 8.64 -5.22
N ASN A 129 -3.93 8.65 -5.29
CA ASN A 129 -3.11 9.87 -5.31
C ASN A 129 -2.59 10.23 -6.71
N GLY A 130 -3.05 9.55 -7.75
CA GLY A 130 -2.70 9.87 -9.14
C GLY A 130 -1.24 9.60 -9.49
N ILE A 131 -0.60 8.66 -8.81
CA ILE A 131 0.72 8.18 -9.19
C ILE A 131 0.65 7.55 -10.58
N ASP A 132 1.65 7.87 -11.40
CA ASP A 132 1.68 7.44 -12.80
C ASP A 132 1.66 5.91 -12.93
N PHE A 133 0.91 5.44 -13.93
CA PHE A 133 0.71 4.02 -14.18
C PHE A 133 2.03 3.30 -14.45
N SER A 134 2.96 3.88 -15.22
CA SER A 134 4.23 3.23 -15.54
C SER A 134 5.04 2.97 -14.27
N TYR A 135 5.07 3.95 -13.35
CA TYR A 135 5.73 3.77 -12.07
C TYR A 135 5.04 2.70 -11.22
N ALA A 136 3.71 2.76 -11.06
CA ALA A 136 2.96 1.76 -10.28
C ALA A 136 3.15 0.34 -10.84
N ASN A 137 3.17 0.20 -12.17
CA ASN A 137 3.41 -1.05 -12.85
C ASN A 137 4.83 -1.60 -12.60
N GLU A 138 5.86 -0.76 -12.65
CA GLU A 138 7.23 -1.15 -12.27
C GLU A 138 7.31 -1.63 -10.81
N GLN A 139 6.62 -0.94 -9.90
CA GLN A 139 6.57 -1.36 -8.50
C GLN A 139 5.86 -2.71 -8.34
N ALA A 140 4.75 -2.94 -9.05
CA ALA A 140 4.04 -4.22 -9.04
C ALA A 140 4.90 -5.36 -9.59
N GLU A 141 5.68 -5.12 -10.65
CA GLU A 141 6.66 -6.09 -11.19
C GLU A 141 7.75 -6.44 -10.18
N MET A 142 8.34 -5.42 -9.54
CA MET A 142 9.34 -5.61 -8.50
C MET A 142 8.78 -6.42 -7.31
N LEU A 143 7.62 -6.01 -6.78
CA LEU A 143 6.96 -6.69 -5.66
C LEU A 143 6.60 -8.14 -6.00
N CYS A 144 6.12 -8.36 -7.22
CA CYS A 144 5.84 -9.69 -7.74
C CYS A 144 7.09 -10.56 -7.77
N SER A 145 8.23 -10.03 -8.22
CA SER A 145 9.50 -10.78 -8.24
C SER A 145 10.01 -11.17 -6.85
N VAL A 146 9.64 -10.41 -5.81
CA VAL A 146 9.99 -10.70 -4.42
C VAL A 146 9.05 -11.75 -3.80
N LEU A 147 7.75 -11.68 -4.13
CA LEU A 147 6.71 -12.54 -3.57
C LEU A 147 6.58 -13.88 -4.30
N ASP A 148 6.83 -13.92 -5.61
CA ASP A 148 6.77 -15.13 -6.42
C ASP A 148 8.11 -15.86 -6.44
N LYS A 149 8.25 -16.86 -5.57
CA LYS A 149 9.46 -17.67 -5.41
C LYS A 149 9.63 -18.74 -6.50
N GLN A 150 8.64 -18.96 -7.37
CA GLN A 150 8.61 -20.17 -8.22
C GLN A 150 8.23 -19.96 -9.69
N SER A 151 7.82 -18.77 -10.13
CA SER A 151 7.46 -18.56 -11.54
C SER A 151 8.52 -17.75 -12.29
N PRO A 152 9.42 -18.38 -13.08
CA PRO A 152 10.38 -17.69 -13.95
C PRO A 152 9.72 -17.16 -15.24
N THR A 153 8.38 -17.20 -15.33
CA THR A 153 7.67 -16.91 -16.57
C THR A 153 7.27 -15.45 -16.67
N ILE A 154 7.78 -14.78 -17.69
CA ILE A 154 7.38 -13.46 -18.18
C ILE A 154 5.97 -13.63 -18.81
N GLY A 155 4.95 -13.81 -17.99
CA GLY A 155 3.56 -14.04 -18.39
C GLY A 155 2.58 -13.62 -17.29
N ASP A 156 1.27 -13.86 -17.48
CA ASP A 156 0.18 -13.50 -16.55
C ASP A 156 0.47 -13.98 -15.12
N ASN A 157 1.08 -13.11 -14.31
CA ASN A 157 1.39 -13.40 -12.94
C ASN A 157 0.21 -12.97 -12.06
N PRO A 158 -0.46 -13.90 -11.36
CA PRO A 158 -1.65 -13.58 -10.59
C PRO A 158 -1.39 -12.55 -9.48
N ILE A 159 -0.18 -12.51 -8.91
CA ILE A 159 0.19 -11.51 -7.89
C ILE A 159 0.28 -10.12 -8.54
N ARG A 160 0.98 -10.00 -9.67
CA ARG A 160 1.07 -8.72 -10.40
C ARG A 160 -0.32 -8.23 -10.83
N SER A 161 -1.17 -9.12 -11.33
CA SER A 161 -2.54 -8.78 -11.72
C SER A 161 -3.38 -8.29 -10.53
N GLN A 162 -3.25 -8.93 -9.36
CA GLN A 162 -3.91 -8.48 -8.12
C GLN A 162 -3.39 -7.11 -7.65
N LEU A 163 -2.08 -6.88 -7.69
CA LEU A 163 -1.49 -5.59 -7.31
C LEU A 163 -1.96 -4.46 -8.24
N MET A 164 -2.02 -4.73 -9.55
CA MET A 164 -2.52 -3.75 -10.52
C MET A 164 -4.03 -3.54 -10.43
N GLN A 165 -4.80 -4.57 -10.09
CA GLN A 165 -6.22 -4.42 -9.76
C GLN A 165 -6.41 -3.45 -8.59
N ALA A 166 -5.61 -3.58 -7.54
CA ALA A 166 -5.67 -2.66 -6.39
C ALA A 166 -5.32 -1.22 -6.79
N TYR A 167 -4.30 -1.02 -7.63
CA TYR A 167 -4.00 0.29 -8.19
C TYR A 167 -5.22 0.90 -8.91
N TYR A 168 -5.90 0.11 -9.76
CA TYR A 168 -7.08 0.60 -10.47
C TYR A 168 -8.26 0.91 -9.56
N ILE A 169 -8.51 0.12 -8.50
CA ILE A 169 -9.49 0.46 -7.46
C ILE A 169 -9.18 1.85 -6.87
N GLY A 170 -7.90 2.12 -6.59
CA GLY A 170 -7.45 3.44 -6.16
C GLY A 170 -7.72 4.54 -7.19
N VAL A 171 -7.47 4.27 -8.47
CA VAL A 171 -7.74 5.23 -9.57
C VAL A 171 -9.24 5.56 -9.68
N GLU A 172 -10.12 4.61 -9.39
CA GLU A 172 -11.57 4.89 -9.36
C GLU A 172 -11.96 5.85 -8.23
N HIS A 173 -11.14 5.87 -7.18
CA HIS A 173 -11.25 6.77 -6.04
C HIS A 173 -10.31 7.99 -6.16
N LEU A 174 -9.75 8.22 -7.36
CA LEU A 174 -8.82 9.32 -7.62
C LEU A 174 -9.47 10.65 -7.28
N ARG A 175 -8.83 11.38 -6.39
CA ARG A 175 -9.36 12.65 -5.91
C ARG A 175 -9.32 13.72 -7.01
N PRO A 176 -10.31 14.64 -7.06
CA PRO A 176 -10.39 15.68 -8.09
C PRO A 176 -9.12 16.53 -8.23
N GLU A 177 -8.40 16.75 -7.13
CA GLU A 177 -7.12 17.47 -7.06
C GLU A 177 -6.00 16.80 -7.86
N TYR A 178 -6.11 15.49 -8.11
CA TYR A 178 -5.11 14.65 -8.76
C TYR A 178 -5.59 14.10 -10.10
N GLN A 179 -6.78 14.50 -10.60
CA GLN A 179 -7.29 14.06 -11.90
C GLN A 179 -6.39 14.57 -13.03
N PRO A 180 -5.67 13.69 -13.77
CA PRO A 180 -4.94 14.12 -14.94
C PRO A 180 -5.89 14.33 -16.12
N THR A 181 -5.55 15.29 -16.96
CA THR A 181 -6.47 15.89 -17.94
C THR A 181 -6.88 15.04 -19.14
N SER A 182 -6.39 13.80 -19.37
CA SER A 182 -6.97 12.96 -20.45
C SER A 182 -6.63 11.47 -20.50
N LEU A 183 -5.55 10.97 -19.87
CA LEU A 183 -5.08 9.60 -20.13
C LEU A 183 -5.64 8.52 -19.20
N LEU A 184 -5.81 8.79 -17.90
CA LEU A 184 -6.29 7.77 -16.94
C LEU A 184 -7.77 7.41 -17.15
N ALA A 185 -8.61 8.36 -17.57
CA ALA A 185 -10.01 8.11 -17.89
C ALA A 185 -10.16 7.11 -19.05
N SER A 186 -9.26 7.15 -20.03
CA SER A 186 -9.26 6.22 -21.17
C SER A 186 -8.90 4.79 -20.78
N LEU A 187 -8.08 4.60 -19.73
CA LEU A 187 -7.57 3.29 -19.34
C LEU A 187 -8.50 2.60 -18.34
N SER A 188 -9.03 3.32 -17.35
CA SER A 188 -10.05 2.79 -16.42
C SER A 188 -11.25 2.22 -17.17
N ASN A 189 -11.73 2.92 -18.21
CA ASN A 189 -12.83 2.45 -19.06
C ASN A 189 -12.50 1.16 -19.83
N LYS A 190 -11.25 0.95 -20.22
CA LYS A 190 -10.81 -0.26 -20.93
C LYS A 190 -10.63 -1.44 -19.98
N VAL A 191 -10.13 -1.20 -18.76
CA VAL A 191 -9.96 -2.23 -17.74
C VAL A 191 -11.33 -2.72 -17.26
N LYS A 192 -12.29 -1.82 -17.00
CA LYS A 192 -13.68 -2.20 -16.68
C LYS A 192 -14.30 -3.11 -17.74
N ALA A 193 -14.00 -2.89 -19.03
CA ALA A 193 -14.52 -3.71 -20.11
C ALA A 193 -13.95 -5.14 -20.15
N LEU A 194 -12.78 -5.39 -19.54
CA LEU A 194 -12.15 -6.72 -19.52
C LEU A 194 -12.63 -7.59 -18.34
N PHE A 195 -13.11 -6.98 -17.26
CA PHE A 195 -13.54 -7.69 -16.04
C PHE A 195 -15.06 -7.82 -15.89
N ASN A 196 -15.85 -7.28 -16.83
CA ASN A 196 -17.33 -7.33 -16.80
C ASN A 196 -17.92 -8.41 -17.73
N THR A 197 -17.25 -9.56 -17.84
CA THR A 197 -17.73 -10.75 -18.58
C THR A 197 -17.82 -11.94 -17.64
#